data_AF-A0AAN7ZLD2-F1
#
_entry.id   AF-A0AAN7ZLD2-F1
#
_cell.length_a   1.000
_cell.length_b   1.000
_cell.length_c   1.000
_cell.angle_alpha   90.00
_cell.angle_beta   90.00
_cell.angle_gamma   90.00
#
_symmetry.space_group_name_H-M   'P 1'
#
loop_
_entity.id
_entity.type
_entity.pdbx_description
1 polymer ?
#
loop_
_entity_poly.entity_id
_entity_poly.type
_entity_poly.pdbx_seq_one_letter_code
_entity_poly.pdbx_strand_id
1 'polypeptide(L)'
;MEILKKSISPNLYEKILNSNLNSVSLLLLKSNVYLQQYFDLTSLEVTHLRNALSHSILRRKFTPASDVRSWLRLTTGCQSIDSVTSGGIPVNGITEIVGPSGVGKTQLCLQLAIMVQLPVNLGGLHKGAIYICTEDLFPSKRLHQLATCFSDYNTIMNNVFLEHISDYVSDFCILPTVTIMLLGAIAQVLSNSNTHVIVKA
;
A
#
# COMPACT_ATOMS: atom_id res chain seq x y z
N MET A 1 -11.93 -8.77 15.12
CA MET A 1 -11.29 -9.17 16.40
C MET A 1 -12.13 -10.15 17.20
N GLU A 2 -13.46 -10.04 17.27
CA GLU A 2 -14.31 -10.96 18.06
C GLU A 2 -14.15 -12.46 17.72
N ILE A 3 -13.86 -12.79 16.46
CA ILE A 3 -13.59 -14.18 16.03
C ILE A 3 -12.39 -14.75 16.79
N LEU A 4 -11.39 -13.93 17.09
CA LEU A 4 -10.19 -14.36 17.83
C LEU A 4 -10.48 -14.67 19.29
N LYS A 5 -11.45 -13.99 19.90
CA LYS A 5 -11.81 -14.14 21.32
C LYS A 5 -12.15 -15.58 21.71
N LYS A 6 -12.66 -16.37 20.76
CA LYS A 6 -13.03 -17.78 20.98
C LYS A 6 -11.89 -18.76 20.71
N SER A 7 -10.84 -18.34 20.02
CA SER A 7 -9.79 -19.23 19.50
C SER A 7 -8.43 -19.06 20.18
N ILE A 8 -8.23 -18.00 20.96
CA ILE A 8 -6.97 -17.74 21.70
C ILE A 8 -7.26 -17.56 23.19
N SER A 9 -6.21 -17.65 24.02
CA SER A 9 -6.34 -17.47 25.46
C SER A 9 -6.83 -16.05 25.80
N PRO A 10 -7.67 -15.88 26.84
CA PRO A 10 -8.23 -14.58 27.19
C PRO A 10 -7.15 -13.55 27.56
N ASN A 11 -6.07 -13.99 28.21
CA ASN A 11 -4.92 -13.12 28.53
C ASN A 11 -4.24 -12.58 27.26
N LEU A 12 -3.99 -13.44 26.26
CA LEU A 12 -3.43 -13.00 24.99
C LEU A 12 -4.39 -12.09 24.22
N TYR A 13 -5.70 -12.37 24.26
CA TYR A 13 -6.71 -11.53 23.62
C TYR A 13 -6.71 -10.10 24.18
N GLU A 14 -6.62 -9.93 25.50
CA GLU A 14 -6.53 -8.60 26.11
C GLU A 14 -5.19 -7.90 25.81
N LYS A 15 -4.07 -8.63 25.85
CA LYS A 15 -2.76 -8.10 25.42
C LYS A 15 -2.82 -7.54 24.00
N ILE A 16 -3.47 -8.25 23.07
CA ILE A 16 -3.60 -7.81 21.68
C ILE A 16 -4.50 -6.57 21.57
N LEU A 17 -5.64 -6.55 22.26
CA LEU A 17 -6.57 -5.42 22.24
C LEU A 17 -5.95 -4.13 22.77
N ASN A 18 -5.17 -4.24 23.84
CA ASN A 18 -4.49 -3.11 24.48
C ASN A 18 -3.17 -2.73 23.78
N SER A 19 -2.77 -3.46 22.73
CA SER A 19 -1.57 -3.17 21.95
C SER A 19 -1.86 -2.32 20.71
N ASN A 20 -0.79 -1.76 20.13
CA ASN A 20 -0.85 -1.10 18.83
C ASN A 20 -1.06 -2.08 17.65
N LEU A 21 -1.20 -3.38 17.92
CA LEU A 21 -1.42 -4.46 16.95
C LEU A 21 -2.83 -5.05 17.08
N ASN A 22 -3.82 -4.19 17.25
CA ASN A 22 -5.23 -4.57 17.43
C ASN A 22 -5.96 -4.91 16.11
N SER A 23 -5.23 -5.09 15.01
CA SER A 23 -5.78 -5.47 13.70
C SER A 23 -5.26 -6.84 13.25
N VAL A 24 -6.18 -7.69 12.80
CA VAL A 24 -5.87 -9.03 12.26
C VAL A 24 -4.87 -8.94 11.11
N SER A 25 -5.04 -7.96 10.23
CA SER A 25 -4.13 -7.72 9.10
C SER A 25 -2.73 -7.34 9.56
N LEU A 26 -2.62 -6.46 10.58
CA LEU A 26 -1.32 -6.07 11.13
C LEU A 26 -0.60 -7.25 11.78
N LEU A 27 -1.32 -8.11 12.51
CA LEU A 27 -0.75 -9.31 13.14
C LEU A 27 -0.25 -10.34 12.10
N LEU A 28 -0.94 -10.48 10.97
CA LEU A 28 -0.51 -11.36 9.88
C LEU A 28 0.76 -10.85 9.18
N LEU A 29 0.99 -9.53 9.14
CA LEU A 29 2.17 -8.93 8.51
C LEU A 29 3.44 -9.05 9.35
N LYS A 30 3.35 -9.30 10.65
CA LYS A 30 4.53 -9.41 11.52
C LYS A 30 5.24 -10.75 11.34
N SER A 31 6.54 -10.82 11.66
CA SER A 31 7.25 -12.10 11.69
C SER A 31 6.84 -12.91 12.92
N ASN A 32 6.99 -14.25 12.84
CA ASN A 32 6.72 -15.10 14.00
C ASN A 32 7.62 -14.72 15.20
N VAL A 33 8.90 -14.42 14.93
CA VAL A 33 9.87 -13.99 15.95
C VAL A 33 9.44 -12.69 16.61
N TYR A 34 8.97 -11.71 15.83
CA TYR A 34 8.47 -10.45 16.37
C TYR A 34 7.26 -10.67 17.29
N LEU A 35 6.32 -11.52 16.89
CA LEU A 35 5.14 -11.81 17.73
C LEU A 35 5.51 -12.55 19.03
N GLN A 36 6.50 -13.45 18.97
CA GLN A 36 7.05 -14.13 20.16
C GLN A 36 7.62 -13.12 21.14
N GLN A 37 8.49 -12.24 20.67
CA GLN A 37 9.16 -11.23 21.50
C GLN A 37 8.17 -10.16 22.01
N TYR A 38 7.23 -9.71 21.18
CA TYR A 38 6.35 -8.61 21.50
C TYR A 38 5.26 -8.99 22.51
N PHE A 39 4.71 -10.21 22.42
CA PHE A 39 3.65 -10.67 23.32
C PHE A 39 4.13 -11.62 24.42
N ASP A 40 5.43 -11.94 24.43
CA ASP A 40 6.05 -12.95 25.29
C ASP A 40 5.36 -14.31 25.10
N LEU A 41 5.45 -14.84 23.87
CA LEU A 41 4.78 -16.07 23.44
C LEU A 41 5.79 -17.14 23.05
N THR A 42 5.43 -18.39 23.29
CA THR A 42 6.13 -19.56 22.77
C THR A 42 5.89 -19.73 21.26
N SER A 43 6.73 -20.53 20.60
CA SER A 43 6.57 -20.87 19.18
C SER A 43 5.25 -21.57 18.88
N LEU A 44 4.75 -22.39 19.82
CA LEU A 44 3.46 -23.07 19.71
C LEU A 44 2.30 -22.08 19.79
N GLU A 45 2.33 -21.16 20.76
CA GLU A 45 1.29 -20.13 20.89
C GLU A 45 1.23 -19.21 19.68
N VAL A 46 2.37 -18.83 19.10
CA VAL A 46 2.40 -18.04 17.87
C VAL A 46 1.83 -18.83 16.68
N THR A 47 2.07 -20.13 16.62
CA THR A 47 1.48 -21.00 15.58
C THR A 47 -0.04 -21.10 15.75
N HIS A 48 -0.53 -21.25 16.98
CA HIS A 48 -1.96 -21.23 17.28
C HIS A 48 -2.60 -19.89 16.91
N LEU A 49 -1.95 -18.77 17.28
CA LEU A 49 -2.38 -17.43 16.91
C LEU A 49 -2.44 -17.26 15.39
N ARG A 50 -1.40 -17.69 14.66
CA ARG A 50 -1.34 -17.67 13.18
C ARG A 50 -2.50 -18.42 12.55
N ASN A 51 -2.80 -19.61 13.04
CA ASN A 51 -3.90 -20.42 12.54
C ASN A 51 -5.26 -19.74 12.81
N ALA A 52 -5.47 -19.23 14.02
CA ALA A 52 -6.68 -18.48 14.38
C ALA A 52 -6.88 -17.23 13.50
N LEU A 53 -5.83 -16.43 13.31
CA LEU A 53 -5.83 -15.26 12.44
C LEU A 53 -6.15 -15.65 10.99
N SER A 54 -5.50 -16.69 10.48
CA SER A 54 -5.68 -17.19 9.12
C SER A 54 -7.13 -17.63 8.89
N HIS A 55 -7.73 -18.39 9.80
CA HIS A 55 -9.12 -18.82 9.70
C HIS A 55 -10.13 -17.67 9.78
N SER A 56 -9.78 -16.57 10.47
CA SER A 56 -10.65 -15.40 10.59
C SER A 56 -10.75 -14.57 9.31
N ILE A 57 -9.68 -14.54 8.49
CA ILE A 57 -9.62 -13.78 7.22
C ILE A 57 -9.85 -14.68 6.02
N LEU A 58 -9.14 -15.81 5.96
CA LEU A 58 -9.20 -16.75 4.86
C LEU A 58 -10.36 -17.72 5.11
N ARG A 59 -11.59 -17.23 4.91
CA ARG A 59 -12.68 -18.14 4.52
C ARG A 59 -12.33 -18.65 3.13
N ARG A 60 -11.50 -19.70 3.06
CA ARG A 60 -11.20 -20.41 1.81
C ARG A 60 -12.49 -21.00 1.26
N LYS A 61 -13.19 -20.23 0.44
CA LYS A 61 -14.22 -20.72 -0.45
C LYS A 61 -13.53 -20.97 -1.79
N PHE A 62 -13.63 -22.18 -2.30
CA PHE A 62 -13.32 -22.42 -3.70
C PHE A 62 -14.28 -21.58 -4.53
N THR A 63 -13.76 -20.66 -5.33
CA THR A 63 -14.53 -19.83 -6.25
C THR A 63 -14.26 -20.32 -7.67
N PRO A 64 -15.29 -20.60 -8.48
CA PRO A 64 -15.08 -20.91 -9.88
C PRO A 64 -14.46 -19.69 -10.59
N ALA A 65 -13.69 -19.94 -11.66
CA ALA A 65 -12.98 -18.89 -12.39
C ALA A 65 -13.93 -17.81 -12.95
N SER A 66 -15.18 -18.18 -13.26
CA SER A 66 -16.25 -17.27 -13.71
C SER A 66 -16.61 -16.20 -12.70
N ASP A 67 -16.42 -16.47 -11.40
CA ASP A 67 -16.85 -15.61 -10.31
C ASP A 67 -15.71 -14.72 -9.80
N VAL A 68 -14.52 -14.83 -10.40
CA VAL A 68 -13.36 -13.99 -10.07
C VAL A 68 -13.65 -12.58 -10.56
N ARG A 69 -13.88 -11.67 -9.61
CA ARG A 69 -14.11 -10.26 -9.91
C ARG A 69 -12.86 -9.63 -10.51
N SER A 70 -13.06 -8.79 -11.53
CA SER A 70 -12.00 -7.95 -12.08
C SER A 70 -11.45 -7.02 -11.01
N TRP A 71 -10.14 -6.79 -11.04
CA TRP A 71 -9.50 -5.84 -10.14
C TRP A 71 -9.99 -4.41 -10.42
N LEU A 72 -10.10 -3.63 -9.35
CA LEU A 72 -10.26 -2.18 -9.45
C LEU A 72 -9.04 -1.60 -10.15
N ARG A 73 -9.25 -0.63 -11.03
CA ARG A 73 -8.20 0.00 -11.83
C ARG A 73 -8.22 1.51 -11.67
N LEU A 74 -7.04 2.10 -11.71
CA LEU A 74 -6.79 3.53 -11.69
C LEU A 74 -6.45 4.00 -13.11
N THR A 75 -7.19 4.97 -13.64
CA THR A 75 -6.87 5.60 -14.92
C THR A 75 -5.50 6.26 -14.89
N THR A 76 -4.77 6.17 -16.00
CA THR A 76 -3.54 6.95 -16.21
C THR A 76 -3.82 8.38 -16.68
N GLY A 77 -5.06 8.70 -17.04
CA GLY A 77 -5.42 9.95 -17.72
C GLY A 77 -5.10 9.97 -19.20
N CYS A 78 -4.49 8.90 -19.72
CA CYS A 78 -4.11 8.78 -21.11
C CYS A 78 -4.90 7.63 -21.73
N GLN A 79 -5.85 7.95 -22.60
CA GLN A 79 -6.74 6.96 -23.21
C GLN A 79 -5.98 5.85 -23.95
N SER A 80 -4.85 6.16 -24.59
CA SER A 80 -4.03 5.17 -25.28
C SER A 80 -3.36 4.19 -24.30
N ILE A 81 -2.81 4.67 -23.18
CA ILE A 81 -2.21 3.83 -22.15
C ILE A 81 -3.30 3.00 -21.45
N ASP A 82 -4.45 3.61 -21.12
CA ASP A 82 -5.56 2.91 -20.51
C ASP A 82 -6.10 1.80 -21.42
N SER A 83 -6.16 2.04 -22.73
CA SER A 83 -6.60 1.02 -23.70
C SER A 83 -5.66 -0.20 -23.70
N VAL A 84 -4.35 0.02 -23.71
CA VAL A 84 -3.35 -1.07 -23.70
C VAL A 84 -3.30 -1.78 -22.34
N THR A 85 -3.59 -1.07 -21.25
CA THR A 85 -3.62 -1.64 -19.89
C THR A 85 -4.98 -2.19 -19.47
N SER A 86 -5.96 -2.24 -20.38
CA SER A 86 -7.32 -2.72 -20.12
C SER A 86 -8.06 -1.91 -19.04
N GLY A 87 -8.01 -0.59 -19.15
CA GLY A 87 -8.70 0.36 -18.28
C GLY A 87 -7.83 0.97 -17.18
N GLY A 88 -6.50 0.93 -17.30
CA GLY A 88 -5.58 1.54 -16.36
C GLY A 88 -4.88 0.55 -15.41
N ILE A 89 -4.23 1.10 -14.38
CA ILE A 89 -3.32 0.36 -13.47
C ILE A 89 -4.12 -0.38 -12.39
N PRO A 90 -3.91 -1.69 -12.18
CA PRO A 90 -4.61 -2.44 -11.15
C PRO A 90 -4.21 -2.06 -9.71
N VAL A 91 -5.20 -1.93 -8.82
CA VAL A 91 -5.02 -1.44 -7.43
C VAL A 91 -4.61 -2.54 -6.44
N ASN A 92 -4.88 -3.80 -6.75
CA ASN A 92 -4.62 -4.95 -5.86
C ASN A 92 -3.33 -5.71 -6.24
N GLY A 93 -2.27 -4.97 -6.57
CA GLY A 93 -0.99 -5.54 -6.96
C GLY A 93 0.12 -4.50 -7.04
N ILE A 94 1.32 -4.95 -7.41
CA ILE A 94 2.45 -4.08 -7.70
C ILE A 94 2.57 -3.96 -9.22
N THR A 95 2.63 -2.73 -9.72
CA THR A 95 2.90 -2.45 -11.14
C THR A 95 4.25 -1.77 -11.25
N GLU A 96 5.15 -2.37 -12.04
CA GLU A 96 6.48 -1.84 -12.30
C GLU A 96 6.52 -1.10 -13.64
N ILE A 97 7.03 0.13 -13.65
CA ILE A 97 7.20 0.95 -14.86
C ILE A 97 8.70 1.00 -15.19
N VAL A 98 9.10 0.29 -16.24
CA VAL A 98 10.52 0.16 -16.63
C VAL A 98 10.78 0.85 -17.97
N GLY A 99 11.94 1.50 -18.09
CA GLY A 99 12.40 2.08 -19.35
C GLY A 99 13.60 3.01 -19.19
N PRO A 100 14.25 3.42 -20.30
CA PRO A 100 15.39 4.34 -20.30
C PRO A 100 15.12 5.69 -19.61
N SER A 101 16.18 6.45 -19.29
CA SER A 101 16.01 7.83 -18.81
C SER A 101 15.28 8.69 -19.86
N GLY A 102 14.46 9.64 -19.39
CA GLY A 102 13.73 10.56 -20.26
C GLY A 102 12.45 10.03 -20.93
N VAL A 103 12.12 8.73 -20.82
CA VAL A 103 10.92 8.14 -21.48
C VAL A 103 9.59 8.47 -20.79
N GLY A 104 9.59 9.27 -19.73
CA GLY A 104 8.39 9.73 -19.05
C GLY A 104 7.94 8.92 -17.83
N LYS A 105 8.77 8.03 -17.28
CA LYS A 105 8.45 7.26 -16.05
C LYS A 105 8.00 8.17 -14.90
N THR A 106 8.82 9.15 -14.55
CA THR A 106 8.51 10.15 -13.51
C THR A 106 7.25 10.96 -13.83
N GLN A 107 6.98 11.26 -15.11
CA GLN A 107 5.76 11.97 -15.51
C GLN A 107 4.52 11.12 -15.25
N LEU A 108 4.56 9.84 -15.63
CA LEU A 108 3.46 8.90 -15.37
C LEU A 108 3.24 8.71 -13.87
N CYS A 109 4.31 8.61 -13.08
CA CYS A 109 4.28 8.56 -11.63
C CYS A 109 3.56 9.77 -11.00
N LEU A 110 3.89 10.99 -11.43
CA LEU A 110 3.22 12.22 -10.97
C LEU A 110 1.75 12.27 -11.40
N GLN A 111 1.46 11.84 -12.63
CA GLN A 111 0.11 11.78 -13.14
C GLN A 111 -0.76 10.84 -12.30
N LEU A 112 -0.26 9.64 -11.97
CA LEU A 112 -0.96 8.68 -11.11
C LEU A 112 -1.20 9.22 -9.69
N ALA A 113 -0.25 9.98 -9.15
CA ALA A 113 -0.41 10.64 -7.84
C ALA A 113 -1.53 11.69 -7.82
N ILE A 114 -1.89 12.26 -8.98
CA ILE A 114 -3.07 13.13 -9.13
C ILE A 114 -4.33 12.29 -9.39
N MET A 115 -4.28 11.33 -10.33
CA MET A 115 -5.45 10.58 -10.76
C MET A 115 -6.10 9.77 -9.62
N VAL A 116 -5.31 9.24 -8.67
CA VAL A 116 -5.85 8.48 -7.53
C VAL A 116 -6.83 9.29 -6.68
N GLN A 117 -6.67 10.61 -6.68
CA GLN A 117 -7.45 11.53 -5.85
C GLN A 117 -8.80 11.87 -6.47
N LEU A 118 -8.93 11.66 -7.78
CA LEU A 118 -10.17 11.96 -8.49
C LEU A 118 -11.31 11.03 -8.04
N PRO A 119 -12.54 11.48 -8.25
CA PRO A 119 -13.71 10.64 -8.11
C PRO A 119 -13.69 9.34 -8.93
N VAL A 120 -14.38 8.31 -8.42
CA VAL A 120 -14.46 6.99 -9.09
C VAL A 120 -15.14 7.07 -10.45
N ASN A 121 -16.13 7.95 -10.62
CA ASN A 121 -16.76 8.21 -11.91
C ASN A 121 -15.83 8.89 -12.93
N LEU A 122 -14.70 9.45 -12.48
CA LEU A 122 -13.63 10.00 -13.33
C LEU A 122 -12.42 9.05 -13.44
N GLY A 123 -12.53 7.80 -12.97
CA GLY A 123 -11.47 6.79 -13.02
C GLY A 123 -10.44 6.87 -11.88
N GLY A 124 -10.64 7.76 -10.91
CA GLY A 124 -9.83 7.84 -9.69
C GLY A 124 -10.37 6.95 -8.57
N LEU A 125 -9.82 7.10 -7.36
CA LEU A 125 -10.15 6.27 -6.20
C LEU A 125 -10.65 7.07 -4.99
N HIS A 126 -10.76 8.40 -5.08
CA HIS A 126 -11.01 9.31 -3.96
C HIS A 126 -10.01 9.10 -2.80
N LYS A 127 -8.72 8.92 -3.10
CA LYS A 127 -7.68 8.63 -2.09
C LYS A 127 -6.41 9.43 -2.33
N GLY A 128 -5.56 9.57 -1.31
CA GLY A 128 -4.26 10.23 -1.44
C GLY A 128 -3.19 9.37 -2.09
N ALA A 129 -2.04 9.97 -2.38
CA ALA A 129 -0.85 9.30 -2.93
C ALA A 129 0.33 9.40 -1.98
N ILE A 130 1.17 8.36 -1.92
CA ILE A 130 2.50 8.45 -1.31
C ILE A 130 3.53 8.37 -2.44
N TYR A 131 4.39 9.36 -2.53
CA TYR A 131 5.45 9.43 -3.50
C TYR A 131 6.81 9.28 -2.79
N ILE A 132 7.56 8.28 -3.20
CA ILE A 132 8.86 7.96 -2.64
C ILE A 132 9.93 8.28 -3.69
N CYS A 133 10.82 9.21 -3.37
CA CYS A 133 11.96 9.61 -4.21
C CYS A 133 13.24 8.93 -3.73
N THR A 134 13.94 8.24 -4.63
CA THR A 134 15.23 7.59 -4.31
C THR A 134 16.45 8.16 -5.04
N GLU A 135 16.26 8.87 -6.15
CA GLU A 135 17.36 9.41 -6.97
C GLU A 135 17.46 10.93 -6.84
N ASP A 136 16.41 11.62 -7.26
CA ASP A 136 16.35 13.08 -7.33
C ASP A 136 15.32 13.67 -6.36
N LEU A 137 15.47 14.98 -6.12
CA LEU A 137 14.46 15.77 -5.43
C LEU A 137 13.10 15.62 -6.12
N PHE A 138 12.04 15.59 -5.29
CA PHE A 138 10.68 15.51 -5.79
C PHE A 138 10.40 16.66 -6.77
N PRO A 139 9.91 16.38 -8.00
CA PRO A 139 9.69 17.38 -9.04
C PRO A 139 8.40 18.22 -8.78
N SER A 140 8.40 18.96 -7.67
CA SER A 140 7.25 19.72 -7.17
C SER A 140 6.70 20.71 -8.19
N LYS A 141 7.58 21.47 -8.86
CA LYS A 141 7.19 22.41 -9.93
C LYS A 141 6.40 21.71 -11.03
N ARG A 142 6.78 20.48 -11.37
CA ARG A 142 6.08 19.71 -12.40
C ARG A 142 4.73 19.20 -11.91
N LEU A 143 4.65 18.74 -10.66
CA LEU A 143 3.36 18.38 -10.05
C LEU A 143 2.39 19.57 -10.09
N HIS A 144 2.86 20.78 -9.75
CA HIS A 144 2.03 21.99 -9.81
C HIS A 144 1.48 22.24 -11.21
N GLN A 145 2.33 22.15 -12.24
CA GLN A 145 1.90 22.30 -13.64
C GLN A 145 0.87 21.26 -14.07
N LEU A 146 0.98 20.01 -13.60
CA LEU A 146 -0.01 18.98 -13.90
C LEU A 146 -1.32 19.24 -13.15
N ALA A 147 -1.22 19.65 -11.88
CA ALA A 147 -2.36 19.93 -11.02
C ALA A 147 -3.19 21.14 -11.48
N THR A 148 -2.59 22.12 -12.18
CA THR A 148 -3.35 23.27 -12.75
C THR A 148 -4.41 22.87 -13.78
N CYS A 149 -4.32 21.67 -14.35
CA CYS A 149 -5.34 21.15 -15.26
C CYS A 149 -6.62 20.70 -14.53
N PHE A 150 -6.66 20.73 -13.20
CA PHE A 150 -7.75 20.24 -12.37
C PHE A 150 -8.32 21.37 -11.49
N SER A 151 -9.64 21.37 -11.29
CA SER A 151 -10.34 22.40 -10.50
C SER A 151 -9.94 22.41 -9.02
N ASP A 152 -9.54 21.25 -8.48
CA ASP A 152 -9.29 21.05 -7.05
C ASP A 152 -7.79 21.06 -6.69
N TYR A 153 -7.03 21.96 -7.31
CA TYR A 153 -5.58 22.08 -7.19
C TYR A 153 -5.07 22.03 -5.73
N ASN A 154 -5.64 22.84 -4.83
CA ASN A 154 -5.17 22.92 -3.43
C ASN A 154 -5.37 21.60 -2.68
N THR A 155 -6.49 20.92 -2.96
CA THR A 155 -6.81 19.61 -2.39
C THR A 155 -5.84 18.55 -2.91
N ILE A 156 -5.52 18.60 -4.21
CA ILE A 156 -4.58 17.68 -4.86
C ILE A 156 -3.20 17.74 -4.20
N MET A 157 -2.70 18.94 -3.95
CA MET A 157 -1.38 19.14 -3.36
C MET A 157 -1.29 18.66 -1.91
N ASN A 158 -2.35 18.83 -1.12
CA ASN A 158 -2.38 18.42 0.29
C ASN A 158 -2.50 16.90 0.50
N ASN A 159 -2.81 16.16 -0.56
CA ASN A 159 -3.07 14.72 -0.52
C ASN A 159 -1.98 13.88 -1.22
N VAL A 160 -0.86 14.51 -1.59
CA VAL A 160 0.37 13.82 -2.01
C VAL A 160 1.38 13.91 -0.87
N PHE A 161 1.66 12.77 -0.24
CA PHE A 161 2.64 12.65 0.83
C PHE A 161 4.00 12.27 0.24
N LEU A 162 5.06 12.97 0.65
CA LEU A 162 6.39 12.81 0.08
C LEU A 162 7.34 12.20 1.10
N GLU A 163 8.08 11.19 0.67
CA GLU A 163 9.23 10.66 1.40
C GLU A 163 10.45 10.66 0.48
N HIS A 164 11.52 11.33 0.91
CA HIS A 164 12.78 11.36 0.16
C HIS A 164 13.80 10.50 0.88
N ILE A 165 14.33 9.51 0.18
CA ILE A 165 15.30 8.57 0.70
C ILE A 165 16.58 8.80 -0.08
N SER A 166 17.48 9.59 0.50
CA SER A 166 18.85 9.72 -0.01
C SER A 166 19.67 8.56 0.54
N ASP A 167 19.89 7.50 -0.24
CA ASP A 167 20.83 6.45 0.14
C ASP A 167 22.27 6.96 -0.08
N TYR A 168 22.93 7.34 1.02
CA TYR A 168 24.39 7.41 1.12
C TYR A 168 24.94 6.19 1.89
N VAL A 169 24.30 5.02 1.75
CA VAL A 169 24.75 3.79 2.42
C VAL A 169 24.89 2.67 1.40
N SER A 170 26.10 2.60 0.85
CA SER A 170 26.78 1.41 0.28
C SER A 170 25.87 0.23 -0.10
N ASP A 171 25.74 -0.02 -1.41
CA ASP A 171 25.36 -1.20 -2.24
C ASP A 171 24.71 -2.48 -1.64
N PHE A 172 24.65 -2.67 -0.32
CA PHE A 172 24.18 -3.87 0.37
C PHE A 172 22.85 -3.70 1.11
N CYS A 173 22.29 -2.49 1.19
CA CYS A 173 21.11 -2.20 2.03
C CYS A 173 19.80 -1.89 1.29
N ILE A 174 19.78 -1.89 -0.04
CA ILE A 174 18.61 -1.41 -0.80
C ILE A 174 17.39 -2.34 -0.62
N LEU A 175 17.58 -3.67 -0.66
CA LEU A 175 16.45 -4.61 -0.51
C LEU A 175 15.81 -4.58 0.90
N PRO A 176 16.57 -4.66 2.00
CA PRO A 176 16.00 -4.54 3.35
C PRO A 176 15.34 -3.19 3.58
N THR A 177 15.95 -2.11 3.09
CA THR A 177 15.45 -0.73 3.26
C THR A 177 14.16 -0.53 2.49
N VAL A 178 14.07 -0.96 1.22
CA VAL A 178 12.83 -0.95 0.44
C VAL A 178 11.76 -1.86 1.04
N THR A 179 12.12 -3.02 1.61
CA THR A 179 11.16 -3.93 2.25
C THR A 179 10.65 -3.36 3.57
N ILE A 180 11.52 -2.76 4.39
CA ILE A 180 11.17 -2.08 5.65
C ILE A 180 10.38 -0.80 5.37
N MET A 181 10.67 -0.08 4.28
CA MET A 181 9.95 1.12 3.86
C MET A 181 8.62 0.80 3.22
N LEU A 182 8.52 -0.26 2.40
CA LEU A 182 7.24 -0.81 2.00
C LEU A 182 6.48 -1.21 3.26
N LEU A 183 7.06 -1.91 4.23
CA LEU A 183 6.37 -2.25 5.48
C LEU A 183 5.99 -1.04 6.34
N GLY A 184 6.78 0.04 6.35
CA GLY A 184 6.55 1.28 7.11
C GLY A 184 5.51 2.18 6.47
N ALA A 185 5.66 2.46 5.17
CA ALA A 185 4.66 3.13 4.35
C ALA A 185 3.37 2.31 4.29
N ILE A 186 3.43 1.00 4.06
CA ILE A 186 2.26 0.10 4.16
C ILE A 186 1.69 0.13 5.58
N ALA A 187 2.48 0.21 6.66
CA ALA A 187 1.93 0.34 8.01
C ALA A 187 1.24 1.68 8.25
N GLN A 188 1.74 2.80 7.71
CA GLN A 188 1.07 4.11 7.73
C GLN A 188 -0.17 4.16 6.82
N VAL A 189 -0.13 3.46 5.68
CA VAL A 189 -1.24 3.29 4.73
C VAL A 189 -2.30 2.31 5.24
N LEU A 190 -1.93 1.38 6.12
CA LEU A 190 -2.85 0.43 6.74
C LEU A 190 -3.40 0.94 8.08
N SER A 191 -2.74 1.88 8.75
CA SER A 191 -3.25 2.50 9.97
C SER A 191 -4.29 3.59 9.68
N ASN A 192 -4.20 4.26 8.53
CA ASN A 192 -5.23 5.16 8.01
C ASN A 192 -6.08 4.44 6.96
N SER A 193 -7.39 4.35 7.15
CA SER A 193 -8.35 3.60 6.32
C SER A 193 -8.47 4.00 4.84
N ASN A 194 -7.62 4.89 4.33
CA ASN A 194 -7.65 5.43 2.97
C ASN A 194 -6.44 4.92 2.19
N THR A 195 -6.58 3.79 1.49
CA THR A 195 -5.54 3.16 0.65
C THR A 195 -4.78 4.16 -0.24
N HIS A 196 -3.49 4.35 -0.01
CA HIS A 196 -2.65 5.21 -0.84
C HIS A 196 -1.98 4.40 -1.96
N VAL A 197 -1.86 4.99 -3.15
CA VAL A 197 -0.96 4.44 -4.19
C VAL A 197 0.47 4.85 -3.81
N ILE A 198 1.34 3.85 -3.65
CA ILE A 198 2.76 4.08 -3.43
C ILE A 198 3.43 4.13 -4.80
N VAL A 199 3.99 5.28 -5.13
CA VAL A 199 4.71 5.51 -6.37
C VAL A 199 6.20 5.63 -6.03
N LYS A 200 7.01 4.69 -6.49
CA LYS A 200 8.47 4.78 -6.42
C LYS A 200 9.00 5.28 -7.75
N ALA A 201 9.79 6.36 -7.73
CA ALA A 201 10.51 6.87 -8.89
C ALA A 201 11.96 7.14 -8.54
#